data_AF-A0A951JI75-F1
#
_entry.id   AF-A0A951JI75-F1
#
_cell.length_a   1.000
_cell.length_b   1.000
_cell.length_c   1.000
_cell.angle_alpha   90.00
_cell.angle_beta   90.00
_cell.angle_gamma   90.00
#
_symmetry.space_group_name_H-M   'P 1'
#
loop_
_entity.id
_entity.type
_entity.pdbx_description
1 polymer ?
#
loop_
_entity_poly.entity_id
_entity_poly.type
_entity_poly.pdbx_seq_one_letter_code
_entity_poly.pdbx_strand_id
1 'polypeptide(L)'
;NYDPRATIIRDMCYKVLKQLGKENDPQLELAMKLEEIALKDEYFVEKKLYPNVDFYSGIIYRALGIPVSMFTVMFAIARTVGWVAHWQEMIADPAMRIGRPRQLYTGPAHRDYVPLDKR
;
A
#
# COMPACT_ATOMS: atom_id res chain seq x y z
N ASN A 1 -16.09 4.36 -0.53
CA ASN A 1 -15.91 2.89 -0.48
C ASN A 1 -14.81 2.65 0.53
N TYR A 2 -15.09 1.92 1.61
CA TYR A 2 -14.18 1.78 2.77
C TYR A 2 -13.35 0.50 2.61
N ASP A 3 -12.09 0.50 3.05
CA ASP A 3 -11.25 -0.71 3.03
C ASP A 3 -11.74 -1.66 4.15
N PRO A 4 -12.32 -2.83 3.83
CA PRO A 4 -12.85 -3.74 4.86
C PRO A 4 -11.75 -4.23 5.82
N ARG A 5 -10.49 -4.21 5.40
CA ARG A 5 -9.34 -4.60 6.23
C ARG A 5 -9.01 -3.50 7.25
N ALA A 6 -9.28 -2.24 6.92
CA ALA A 6 -9.05 -1.09 7.81
C ALA A 6 -9.84 -1.23 9.11
N THR A 7 -11.08 -1.70 9.05
CA THR A 7 -11.93 -1.95 10.24
C THR A 7 -11.26 -2.95 11.18
N ILE A 8 -10.82 -4.08 10.65
CA ILE A 8 -10.25 -5.18 11.45
C ILE A 8 -8.91 -4.75 12.06
N ILE A 9 -8.05 -4.10 11.28
CA ILE A 9 -6.72 -3.69 11.75
C ILE A 9 -6.81 -2.56 12.76
N ARG A 10 -7.81 -1.68 12.66
CA ARG A 10 -8.07 -0.63 13.65
C ARG A 10 -8.41 -1.25 15.00
N ASP A 11 -9.33 -2.20 15.03
CA ASP A 11 -9.72 -2.88 16.27
C ASP A 11 -8.55 -3.67 16.87
N MET A 12 -7.70 -4.26 16.01
CA MET A 12 -6.45 -4.91 16.45
C MET A 12 -5.45 -3.90 17.01
N CYS A 13 -5.35 -2.71 16.44
CA CYS A 13 -4.47 -1.65 16.92
C CYS A 13 -4.79 -1.28 18.36
N TYR A 14 -6.07 -1.08 18.70
CA TYR A 14 -6.50 -0.84 20.08
C TYR A 14 -6.16 -2.00 21.01
N LYS A 15 -6.38 -3.24 20.58
CA LYS A 15 -6.08 -4.45 21.39
C LYS A 15 -4.59 -4.58 21.69
N VAL A 16 -3.73 -4.39 20.69
CA VAL A 16 -2.27 -4.50 20.84
C VAL A 16 -1.75 -3.41 21.76
N LEU A 17 -2.17 -2.16 21.55
CA LEU A 17 -1.72 -1.04 22.40
C LEU A 17 -2.14 -1.23 23.86
N LYS A 18 -3.36 -1.70 24.08
CA LYS A 18 -3.84 -2.08 25.41
C LYS A 18 -2.98 -3.16 26.07
N GLN A 19 -2.69 -4.24 25.35
CA GLN A 19 -1.85 -5.33 25.90
C GLN A 19 -0.42 -4.89 26.21
N LEU A 20 0.12 -3.92 25.46
CA LEU A 20 1.46 -3.39 25.66
C LEU A 20 1.50 -2.26 26.70
N GLY A 21 0.38 -1.88 27.32
CA GLY A 21 0.29 -0.75 28.25
C GLY A 21 0.53 0.61 27.58
N LYS A 22 0.31 0.72 26.27
CA LYS A 22 0.51 1.91 25.43
C LYS A 22 -0.81 2.55 24.99
N GLU A 23 -1.83 2.51 25.85
CA GLU A 23 -3.17 3.03 25.53
C GLU A 23 -3.16 4.54 25.21
N ASN A 24 -2.24 5.29 25.82
CA ASN A 24 -2.06 6.73 25.62
C ASN A 24 -0.90 7.05 24.66
N ASP A 25 -0.67 6.22 23.63
CA ASP A 25 0.35 6.48 22.62
C ASP A 25 -0.02 7.77 21.84
N PRO A 26 0.80 8.85 21.90
CA PRO A 26 0.46 10.12 21.26
C PRO A 26 0.28 10.01 19.74
N GLN A 27 0.91 9.03 19.11
CA GLN A 27 0.76 8.81 17.68
C GLN A 27 -0.52 8.04 17.34
N LEU A 28 -1.10 7.25 18.26
CA LEU A 28 -2.47 6.76 18.09
C LEU A 28 -3.45 7.93 18.15
N GLU A 29 -3.33 8.79 19.15
CA GLU A 29 -4.21 9.96 19.31
C GLU A 29 -4.13 10.88 18.08
N LEU A 30 -2.92 11.14 17.58
CA LEU A 30 -2.70 11.90 16.36
C LEU A 30 -3.35 11.21 15.15
N ALA A 31 -3.17 9.90 14.99
CA ALA A 31 -3.76 9.16 13.89
C ALA A 31 -5.30 9.19 13.92
N MET A 32 -5.91 9.07 15.09
CA MET A 32 -7.37 9.16 15.26
C MET A 32 -7.89 10.55 14.87
N LYS A 33 -7.21 11.62 15.31
CA LYS A 33 -7.58 13.00 14.92
C LYS A 33 -7.43 13.22 13.42
N LEU A 34 -6.36 12.69 12.82
CA LEU A 34 -6.13 12.78 11.37
C LEU A 34 -7.22 12.02 10.59
N GLU A 35 -7.61 10.82 11.03
CA GLU A 35 -8.74 10.10 10.45
C GLU A 35 -10.03 10.91 10.55
N GLU A 36 -10.35 11.45 11.73
CA GLU A 36 -11.59 12.22 11.93
C GLU A 36 -11.67 13.44 11.00
N ILE A 37 -10.56 14.17 10.86
CA ILE A 37 -10.46 15.33 9.97
C ILE A 37 -10.61 14.87 8.52
N ALA A 38 -9.86 13.85 8.09
CA ALA A 38 -9.93 13.34 6.72
C ALA A 38 -11.32 12.80 6.34
N LEU A 39 -12.08 12.27 7.29
CA LEU A 39 -13.45 11.79 7.03
C LEU A 39 -14.48 12.93 6.88
N LYS A 40 -14.18 14.13 7.39
CA LYS A 40 -15.08 15.30 7.37
C LYS A 40 -14.69 16.35 6.34
N ASP A 41 -13.43 16.35 5.90
CA ASP A 41 -12.89 17.33 4.95
C ASP A 41 -13.40 17.08 3.52
N GLU A 42 -13.92 18.13 2.88
CA GLU A 42 -14.51 18.07 1.55
C GLU A 42 -13.54 17.52 0.49
N TYR A 43 -12.25 17.86 0.56
CA TYR A 43 -11.24 17.40 -0.39
C TYR A 43 -11.09 15.87 -0.34
N PHE A 44 -11.08 15.31 0.86
CA PHE A 44 -10.91 13.87 1.07
C PHE A 44 -12.19 13.10 0.71
N VAL A 45 -13.35 13.67 1.03
CA VAL A 45 -14.66 13.09 0.69
C VAL A 45 -14.86 13.05 -0.83
N GLU A 46 -14.62 14.15 -1.53
CA GLU A 46 -14.76 14.26 -2.98
C GLU A 46 -13.84 13.25 -3.70
N LYS A 47 -12.59 13.11 -3.21
CA LYS A 47 -11.60 12.19 -3.78
C LYS A 47 -11.70 10.76 -3.26
N LYS A 48 -12.63 10.47 -2.35
CA LYS A 48 -12.82 9.15 -1.73
C LYS A 48 -11.53 8.63 -1.05
N LEU A 49 -10.79 9.51 -0.40
CA LEU A 49 -9.55 9.21 0.30
C LEU A 49 -9.87 8.81 1.75
N TYR A 50 -9.92 7.50 2.00
CA TYR A 50 -10.17 6.94 3.32
C TYR A 50 -8.91 6.27 3.87
N PRO A 51 -8.72 6.23 5.21
CA PRO A 51 -7.68 5.41 5.80
C PRO A 51 -7.81 3.95 5.35
N ASN A 52 -6.69 3.38 4.95
CA ASN A 52 -6.59 2.00 4.49
C ASN A 52 -5.90 1.13 5.56
N VAL A 53 -5.69 -0.14 5.25
CA VAL A 53 -5.02 -1.08 6.17
C VAL A 53 -3.61 -0.63 6.61
N ASP A 54 -2.90 0.13 5.78
CA ASP A 54 -1.52 0.56 6.04
C ASP A 54 -1.46 1.67 7.10
N PHE A 55 -2.51 2.49 7.20
CA PHE A 55 -2.64 3.57 8.18
C PHE A 55 -2.50 3.06 9.62
N TYR A 56 -3.18 1.95 9.95
CA TYR A 56 -3.19 1.36 11.29
C TYR A 56 -2.09 0.33 11.51
N SER A 57 -1.70 -0.42 10.48
CA SER A 57 -0.63 -1.42 10.64
C SER A 57 0.73 -0.79 10.99
N GLY A 58 1.02 0.42 10.49
CA GLY A 58 2.22 1.16 10.88
C GLY A 58 2.28 1.51 12.37
N ILE A 59 1.13 1.83 12.97
CA ILE A 59 1.01 2.09 14.42
C ILE A 59 1.31 0.82 15.21
N ILE A 60 0.73 -0.31 14.78
CA ILE A 60 0.97 -1.62 15.40
C ILE A 60 2.45 -2.00 15.33
N TYR A 61 3.07 -1.94 14.15
CA TYR A 61 4.48 -2.31 13.98
C TYR A 61 5.41 -1.45 14.83
N ARG A 62 5.16 -0.15 14.89
CA ARG A 62 5.90 0.74 15.76
C ARG A 62 5.69 0.42 17.24
N ALA A 63 4.46 0.13 17.66
CA ALA A 63 4.17 -0.27 19.03
C ALA A 63 4.95 -1.54 19.44
N LEU A 64 5.15 -2.45 18.49
CA LEU A 64 5.94 -3.68 18.61
C LEU A 64 7.46 -3.45 18.48
N GLY A 65 7.92 -2.23 18.25
CA GLY A 65 9.35 -1.91 18.12
C GLY A 65 9.97 -2.28 16.76
N ILE A 66 9.14 -2.56 15.75
CA ILE A 66 9.61 -2.82 14.39
C ILE A 66 10.02 -1.47 13.76
N PRO A 67 11.22 -1.34 13.19
CA PRO A 67 11.65 -0.09 12.57
C PRO A 67 10.84 0.18 11.30
N VAL A 68 10.64 1.47 10.97
CA VAL A 68 9.84 1.90 9.80
C VAL A 68 10.38 1.32 8.49
N SER A 69 11.71 1.15 8.37
CA SER A 69 12.35 0.50 7.23
C SER A 69 11.91 -0.95 6.99
N MET A 70 11.31 -1.61 7.99
CA MET A 70 10.84 -2.98 7.91
C MET A 70 9.34 -3.11 7.64
N PHE A 71 8.57 -2.01 7.59
CA PHE A 71 7.11 -2.09 7.42
C PHE A 71 6.71 -2.79 6.11
N THR A 72 7.32 -2.39 4.99
CA THR A 72 7.07 -3.03 3.70
C THR A 72 7.60 -4.46 3.65
N VAL A 73 8.64 -4.78 4.41
CA VAL A 73 9.15 -6.16 4.54
C VAL A 73 8.11 -7.05 5.23
N MET A 74 7.52 -6.59 6.34
CA MET A 74 6.44 -7.31 7.04
C MET A 74 5.24 -7.56 6.11
N PHE A 75 4.88 -6.56 5.30
CA PHE A 75 3.84 -6.70 4.29
C PHE A 75 4.20 -7.74 3.22
N ALA A 76 5.43 -7.74 2.72
CA ALA A 76 5.91 -8.68 1.71
C ALA A 76 5.88 -10.13 2.22
N ILE A 77 6.27 -10.36 3.48
CA ILE A 77 6.18 -11.67 4.13
C ILE A 77 4.73 -12.17 4.09
N ALA A 78 3.78 -11.36 4.57
CA ALA A 78 2.36 -11.73 4.56
C ALA A 78 1.80 -11.91 3.14
N ARG A 79 2.28 -11.12 2.16
CA ARG A 79 1.78 -11.16 0.78
C ARG A 79 2.35 -12.30 -0.05
N THR A 80 3.49 -12.86 0.35
CA THR A 80 4.20 -13.92 -0.39
C THR A 80 3.30 -15.14 -0.63
N VAL A 81 2.49 -15.55 0.35
CA VAL A 81 1.54 -16.66 0.15
C VAL A 81 0.53 -16.37 -0.96
N GLY A 82 0.04 -15.13 -1.04
CA GLY A 82 -0.87 -14.71 -2.11
C GLY A 82 -0.17 -14.61 -3.47
N TRP A 83 1.06 -14.11 -3.52
CA TRP A 83 1.86 -14.08 -4.75
C TRP A 83 2.12 -15.49 -5.30
N VAL A 84 2.50 -16.43 -4.42
CA VAL A 84 2.74 -17.82 -4.81
C VAL A 84 1.44 -18.49 -5.25
N ALA A 85 0.32 -18.26 -4.55
CA ALA A 85 -0.98 -18.81 -4.95
C ALA A 85 -1.42 -18.30 -6.33
N HIS A 86 -1.34 -16.99 -6.59
CA HIS A 86 -1.65 -16.43 -7.90
C HIS A 86 -0.69 -16.93 -8.99
N TRP A 87 0.59 -17.10 -8.68
CA TRP A 87 1.54 -17.67 -9.62
C TRP A 87 1.23 -19.13 -9.96
N GLN A 88 0.90 -19.95 -8.94
CA GLN A 88 0.49 -21.34 -9.15
C GLN A 88 -0.78 -21.42 -9.99
N GLU A 89 -1.78 -20.60 -9.71
CA GLU A 89 -3.02 -20.50 -10.49
C GLU A 89 -2.72 -20.14 -11.96
N MET A 90 -1.89 -19.12 -12.18
CA MET A 90 -1.50 -18.68 -13.52
C MET A 90 -0.76 -19.77 -14.30
N ILE A 91 0.18 -20.48 -13.68
CA ILE A 91 0.98 -21.52 -14.35
C ILE A 91 0.18 -22.81 -14.57
N ALA A 92 -0.78 -23.11 -13.71
CA ALA A 92 -1.64 -24.27 -13.85
C ALA A 92 -2.73 -24.10 -14.93
N ASP A 93 -3.04 -22.86 -15.34
CA ASP A 93 -4.03 -22.58 -16.39
C ASP A 93 -3.56 -23.14 -17.75
N PRO A 94 -4.25 -24.14 -18.34
CA PRO A 94 -3.90 -24.68 -19.65
C PRO A 94 -3.97 -23.65 -20.79
N ALA A 95 -4.72 -22.55 -20.59
CA ALA A 95 -4.87 -21.46 -21.55
C ALA A 95 -3.86 -20.31 -21.31
N MET A 96 -2.90 -20.47 -20.39
CA MET A 96 -1.94 -19.45 -20.02
C MET A 96 -1.22 -18.87 -21.25
N ARG A 97 -1.13 -17.53 -21.28
CA ARG A 97 -0.38 -16.78 -22.28
C ARG A 97 0.56 -15.81 -21.59
N ILE A 98 1.71 -15.56 -22.22
CA ILE A 98 2.67 -14.57 -21.73
C ILE A 98 2.04 -13.16 -21.69
N GLY A 99 2.17 -12.47 -20.57
CA GLY A 99 1.78 -11.07 -20.42
C GLY A 99 2.71 -10.17 -21.24
N ARG A 100 2.29 -9.78 -22.44
CA ARG A 100 3.07 -8.95 -23.37
C ARG A 100 2.26 -7.73 -23.83
N PRO A 101 2.13 -6.69 -23.00
CA PRO A 101 1.39 -5.48 -23.36
C PRO A 101 2.10 -4.71 -24.49
N ARG A 102 1.35 -3.86 -25.19
CA ARG A 102 1.88 -2.91 -26.18
C ARG A 102 1.91 -1.50 -25.59
N GLN A 103 2.66 -0.62 -26.25
CA GLN A 103 2.70 0.81 -25.95
C GLN A 103 2.15 1.62 -27.11
N LEU A 104 1.60 2.80 -26.80
CA LEU A 104 1.33 3.84 -27.80
C LEU A 104 2.58 4.72 -27.90
N TYR A 105 3.32 4.59 -29.00
CA TYR A 105 4.49 5.43 -29.24
C TYR A 105 4.05 6.81 -29.76
N THR A 106 4.36 7.86 -29.01
CA THR A 106 4.11 9.27 -29.37
C THR A 106 5.41 10.06 -29.56
N GLY A 107 6.54 9.36 -29.65
CA GLY A 107 7.83 9.98 -29.93
C GLY A 107 7.99 10.34 -31.42
N PRO A 108 9.13 10.94 -31.78
CA PRO A 108 9.42 11.29 -33.16
C PRO A 108 9.40 10.07 -34.08
N ALA A 109 8.99 10.26 -35.34
CA ALA A 109 9.21 9.25 -36.37
C ALA A 109 10.72 8.96 -36.55
N HIS A 110 11.03 7.99 -37.40
CA HIS A 110 12.42 7.69 -37.77
C HIS A 110 13.18 8.97 -38.13
N ARG A 111 14.38 9.12 -37.56
CA ARG A 111 15.28 10.24 -37.81
C ARG A 111 16.70 9.73 -37.96
N ASP A 112 17.41 10.29 -38.93
CA ASP A 112 18.79 9.93 -39.16
C ASP A 112 19.67 10.39 -38.00
N TYR A 113 20.69 9.60 -37.70
CA TYR A 113 21.64 9.94 -36.65
C TYR A 113 22.54 11.08 -37.09
N VAL A 114 22.69 12.09 -36.23
CA VAL A 114 23.63 13.20 -36.45
C VAL A 114 24.95 12.91 -35.73
N PRO A 115 26.09 12.79 -36.46
CA PRO A 115 27.43 12.66 -35.89
C PRO A 115 27.72 13.74 -34.85
N LEU A 116 28.52 13.40 -33.84
CA LEU A 116 28.74 14.28 -32.67
C LEU A 116 29.26 15.67 -33.05
N ASP A 117 30.12 15.75 -34.06
CA ASP A 117 30.71 16.96 -34.62
C ASP A 117 29.73 17.84 -35.43
N LYS A 118 28.49 17.35 -35.65
CA LYS A 118 27.45 18.00 -36.47
C LYS A 118 26.14 18.26 -35.71
N ARG A 119 26.14 18.09 -34.39
CA ARG A 119 24.98 18.34 -33.52
C ARG A 119 24.87 19.80 -33.08
#